data_AF-A0A0X3PUK8-F1
#
_entry.id   AF-A0A0X3PUK8-F1
#
_cell.length_a   1.000
_cell.length_b   1.000
_cell.length_c   1.000
_cell.angle_alpha   90.00
_cell.angle_beta   90.00
_cell.angle_gamma   90.00
#
_symmetry.space_group_name_H-M   'P 1'
#
loop_
_entity.id
_entity.type
_entity.pdbx_description
1 polymer ?
#
loop_
_entity_poly.entity_id
_entity_poly.type
_entity_poly.pdbx_seq_one_letter_code
_entity_poly.pdbx_strand_id
1 'polypeptide(L)'
;VLHGKSPSELMKLKECPHDPGGYFIINGSEKVILMQEQMSKNRILVEGDTSKGLICSVTSSSAQTKSKTNILLKDGRFFLQHNSFTVDVPIVILFKAMGITADKEILQYVGREQSIWAKVVPSLKQCIDAKIHTVQDACRWLQSKLRQPRFRPSRSTGKTSSDITDRDVQVDIQRMLRDIVITHIPMERMNFSVRALFLGQMVRYLILLADGKIPPDDRDFYGNKRIELGGSLLALLFEDVFKTFNEDLWLTVSKLDTKRRVAPFDISRHIKTWLITEQLNRAISSGNWIIKRFRMMRQGVTQLVSRLSYVAALGHMTRMTSQFEKTRKIAGPRAIHSSQWGLICPSDTPEGEACGLGKNVSLMC
;
A
#
# COMPACT_ATOMS: atom_id res chain seq x y z
N VAL A 1 34.49 -4.48 2.45
CA VAL A 1 35.87 -4.52 2.99
C VAL A 1 36.02 -5.26 4.32
N LEU A 2 34.97 -5.40 5.14
CA LEU A 2 35.02 -6.06 6.46
C LEU A 2 34.58 -7.54 6.45
N HIS A 3 33.76 -7.94 5.46
CA HIS A 3 33.21 -9.29 5.37
C HIS A 3 34.31 -10.36 5.25
N GLY A 4 34.20 -11.43 6.04
CA GLY A 4 35.10 -12.59 6.00
C GLY A 4 36.50 -12.37 6.60
N LYS A 5 36.76 -11.23 7.24
CA LYS A 5 38.06 -10.92 7.82
C LYS A 5 38.22 -11.47 9.24
N SER A 6 39.44 -11.90 9.55
CA SER A 6 39.83 -12.31 10.90
C SER A 6 39.93 -11.10 11.85
N PRO A 7 39.84 -11.30 13.18
CA PRO A 7 40.01 -10.22 14.16
C PRO A 7 41.31 -9.42 13.97
N SER A 8 42.42 -10.09 13.65
CA SER A 8 43.72 -9.44 13.41
C SER A 8 43.72 -8.54 12.17
N GLU A 9 42.97 -8.91 11.13
CA GLU A 9 42.82 -8.09 9.93
C GLU A 9 41.91 -6.88 10.17
N LEU A 10 40.87 -7.04 10.98
CA LEU A 10 40.01 -5.93 11.40
C LEU A 10 40.78 -4.90 12.23
N MET A 11 41.67 -5.34 13.12
CA MET A 11 42.56 -4.45 13.86
C MET A 11 43.47 -3.62 12.94
N LYS A 12 43.98 -4.20 11.84
CA LYS A 12 44.76 -3.45 10.82
C LYS A 12 43.93 -2.36 10.14
N LEU A 13 42.62 -2.56 10.03
CA LEU A 13 41.66 -1.60 9.48
C LEU A 13 41.15 -0.60 10.54
N LYS A 14 41.61 -0.71 11.79
CA LYS A 14 41.13 0.08 12.94
C LYS A 14 39.64 -0.13 13.25
N GLU A 15 39.13 -1.35 13.00
CA GLU A 15 37.75 -1.72 13.27
C GLU A 15 37.66 -2.72 14.43
N CYS A 16 36.58 -2.61 15.21
CA CYS A 16 36.32 -3.50 16.33
C CYS A 16 35.68 -4.81 15.85
N PRO A 17 36.25 -6.00 16.18
CA PRO A 17 35.65 -7.28 15.80
C PRO A 17 34.27 -7.55 16.39
N HIS A 18 33.92 -6.86 17.49
CA HIS A 18 32.65 -7.04 18.18
C HIS A 18 31.57 -6.03 17.76
N ASP A 19 31.89 -5.04 16.92
CA ASP A 19 30.88 -4.09 16.44
C ASP A 19 29.77 -4.86 15.69
N PRO A 20 28.48 -4.65 16.04
CA PRO A 20 27.38 -5.33 15.35
C PRO A 20 27.31 -5.02 13.85
N GLY A 21 27.83 -3.88 13.39
CA GLY A 21 27.66 -3.43 12.02
C GLY A 21 26.18 -3.18 11.66
N GLY A 22 25.83 -3.26 10.37
CA GLY A 22 24.45 -3.11 9.90
C GLY A 22 23.93 -1.67 9.81
N TYR A 23 24.80 -0.68 9.96
CA TYR A 23 24.51 0.74 9.79
C TYR A 23 25.28 1.34 8.61
N PHE A 24 24.88 2.54 8.20
CA PHE A 24 25.49 3.32 7.14
C PHE A 24 26.39 4.41 7.72
N ILE A 25 27.47 4.76 7.01
CA ILE A 25 28.29 5.93 7.34
C ILE A 25 28.09 6.95 6.22
N ILE A 26 27.49 8.10 6.55
CA ILE A 26 27.22 9.17 5.59
C ILE A 26 27.73 10.48 6.17
N ASN A 27 28.61 11.15 5.42
CA ASN A 27 29.26 12.39 5.83
C ASN A 27 29.90 12.29 7.23
N GLY A 28 30.53 11.14 7.52
CA GLY A 28 31.16 10.87 8.82
C GLY A 28 30.20 10.52 9.97
N SER A 29 28.88 10.53 9.73
CA SER A 29 27.88 10.15 10.73
C SER A 29 27.39 8.72 10.52
N GLU A 30 27.32 7.95 11.60
CA GLU A 30 26.73 6.61 11.61
C GLU A 30 25.20 6.69 11.70
N LYS A 31 24.52 6.05 10.76
CA LYS A 31 23.06 6.08 10.60
C LYS A 31 22.50 4.67 10.47
N VAL A 32 21.57 4.30 11.32
CA VAL A 32 20.83 3.03 11.23
C VAL A 32 19.45 3.27 10.61
N ILE A 33 18.99 2.34 9.78
CA ILE A 33 17.61 2.33 9.27
C ILE A 33 16.78 1.46 10.22
N LEU A 34 15.78 2.04 10.86
CA LEU A 34 14.94 1.31 11.81
C LEU A 34 13.93 0.42 11.08
N MET A 35 13.71 -0.77 11.63
CA MET A 35 12.67 -1.69 11.17
C MET A 35 11.29 -1.05 11.37
N GLN A 36 10.43 -1.15 10.36
CA GLN A 36 9.12 -0.49 10.35
C GLN A 36 8.00 -1.53 10.43
N GLU A 37 7.25 -1.52 11.53
CA GLU A 37 6.05 -2.35 11.68
C GLU A 37 4.89 -1.78 10.84
N GLN A 38 4.28 -2.61 10.00
CA GLN A 38 3.13 -2.28 9.15
C GLN A 38 2.03 -3.31 9.23
N MET A 39 0.81 -2.88 8.90
CA MET A 39 -0.26 -3.84 8.62
C MET A 39 0.07 -4.65 7.37
N SER A 40 -0.26 -5.93 7.40
CA SER A 40 -0.15 -6.84 6.27
C SER A 40 -0.97 -6.31 5.10
N LYS A 41 -0.33 -6.23 3.95
CA LYS A 41 -0.99 -5.90 2.67
C LYS A 41 -1.66 -7.18 2.13
N ASN A 42 -2.58 -7.02 1.19
CA ASN A 42 -3.25 -8.11 0.46
C ASN A 42 -3.98 -9.13 1.34
N ARG A 43 -4.46 -8.72 2.52
CA ARG A 43 -5.27 -9.53 3.43
C ARG A 43 -6.59 -8.83 3.70
N ILE A 44 -7.67 -9.60 3.75
CA ILE A 44 -8.99 -9.11 4.16
C ILE A 44 -8.97 -8.90 5.67
N LEU A 45 -9.39 -7.73 6.12
CA LEU A 45 -9.56 -7.40 7.53
C LEU A 45 -11.00 -6.92 7.74
N VAL A 46 -11.70 -7.53 8.69
CA VAL A 46 -13.07 -7.20 9.03
C VAL A 46 -13.10 -6.51 10.39
N GLU A 47 -13.47 -5.24 10.39
CA GLU A 47 -13.52 -4.40 11.58
C GLU A 47 -14.98 -4.25 12.03
N GLY A 48 -15.24 -4.64 13.28
CA GLY A 48 -16.51 -4.40 13.96
C GLY A 48 -16.56 -2.99 14.56
N ASP A 49 -17.75 -2.42 14.64
CA ASP A 49 -18.05 -1.26 15.50
C ASP A 49 -17.18 -0.01 15.25
N THR A 50 -17.10 0.43 13.99
CA THR A 50 -16.61 1.79 13.69
C THR A 50 -17.78 2.77 13.72
N SER A 51 -17.51 4.06 13.94
CA SER A 51 -18.53 5.14 13.86
C SER A 51 -19.33 5.20 12.54
N LYS A 52 -18.91 4.42 11.53
CA LYS A 52 -19.52 4.31 10.21
C LYS A 52 -20.31 3.01 10.00
N GLY A 53 -20.24 2.04 10.92
CA GLY A 53 -20.83 0.70 10.79
C GLY A 53 -19.78 -0.41 10.72
N LEU A 54 -20.15 -1.57 10.16
CA LEU A 54 -19.24 -2.70 9.94
C LEU A 54 -18.45 -2.49 8.65
N ILE A 55 -17.12 -2.65 8.71
CA ILE A 55 -16.22 -2.37 7.58
C ILE A 55 -15.37 -3.60 7.28
N CYS A 56 -15.27 -3.96 6.01
CA CYS A 56 -14.31 -4.94 5.52
C CYS A 56 -13.35 -4.23 4.58
N SER A 57 -12.06 -4.28 4.88
CA SER A 57 -11.04 -3.58 4.10
C SER A 57 -9.94 -4.50 3.62
N VAL A 58 -9.43 -4.20 2.43
CA VAL A 58 -8.21 -4.81 1.90
C VAL A 58 -7.31 -3.71 1.36
N THR A 59 -6.07 -3.66 1.86
CA THR A 59 -5.04 -2.78 1.29
C THR A 59 -4.27 -3.57 0.25
N SER A 60 -4.60 -3.35 -1.01
CA SER A 60 -3.96 -3.98 -2.15
C SER A 60 -2.67 -3.28 -2.50
N SER A 61 -1.59 -4.04 -2.60
CA SER A 61 -0.28 -3.57 -3.03
C SER A 61 0.22 -4.47 -4.14
N SER A 62 0.33 -3.90 -5.33
CA SER A 62 1.03 -4.48 -6.48
C SER A 62 2.30 -3.67 -6.77
N ALA A 63 3.13 -4.13 -7.71
CA ALA A 63 4.33 -3.40 -8.15
C ALA A 63 4.00 -2.01 -8.73
N GLN A 64 2.80 -1.83 -9.29
CA GLN A 64 2.42 -0.60 -10.00
C GLN A 64 1.51 0.30 -9.17
N THR A 65 0.63 -0.29 -8.36
CA THR A 65 -0.45 0.44 -7.70
C THR A 65 -0.64 -0.04 -6.27
N LYS A 66 -0.84 0.94 -5.37
CA LYS A 66 -1.32 0.72 -4.01
C LYS A 66 -2.71 1.33 -3.89
N SER A 67 -3.70 0.52 -3.56
CA SER A 67 -5.08 0.96 -3.37
C SER A 67 -5.67 0.33 -2.12
N LYS A 68 -6.65 1.01 -1.50
CA LYS A 68 -7.39 0.48 -0.37
C LYS A 68 -8.85 0.34 -0.80
N THR A 69 -9.39 -0.86 -0.74
CA THR A 69 -10.79 -1.14 -1.05
C THR A 69 -11.53 -1.37 0.27
N ASN A 70 -12.52 -0.53 0.58
CA ASN A 70 -13.34 -0.64 1.78
C ASN A 70 -14.78 -0.96 1.39
N ILE A 71 -15.35 -2.03 1.94
CA ILE A 71 -16.78 -2.33 1.84
C ILE A 71 -17.41 -1.99 3.19
N LEU A 72 -18.47 -1.20 3.14
CA LEU A 72 -19.25 -0.73 4.28
C LEU A 72 -20.62 -1.42 4.28
N LEU A 73 -21.07 -1.87 5.44
CA LEU A 73 -22.46 -2.24 5.68
C LEU A 73 -23.17 -1.10 6.41
N LYS A 74 -24.11 -0.44 5.73
CA LYS A 74 -24.92 0.67 6.26
C LYS A 74 -26.39 0.45 5.93
N ASP A 75 -27.27 0.60 6.91
CA ASP A 75 -28.74 0.45 6.74
C ASP A 75 -29.14 -0.86 6.03
N GLY A 76 -28.44 -1.96 6.34
CA GLY A 76 -28.67 -3.27 5.71
C GLY A 76 -28.24 -3.37 4.24
N ARG A 77 -27.44 -2.42 3.74
CA ARG A 77 -26.94 -2.35 2.35
C ARG A 77 -25.42 -2.26 2.30
N PHE A 78 -24.84 -2.79 1.23
CA PHE A 78 -23.39 -2.84 1.04
C PHE A 78 -22.90 -1.79 0.05
N PHE A 79 -21.87 -1.04 0.44
CA PHE A 79 -21.28 0.01 -0.37
C PHE A 79 -19.76 -0.10 -0.45
N LEU A 80 -19.19 0.19 -1.61
CA LEU A 80 -17.77 0.46 -1.78
C LEU A 80 -17.48 1.92 -1.42
N GLN A 81 -16.66 2.13 -0.40
CA GLN A 81 -16.09 3.43 -0.07
C GLN A 81 -14.70 3.57 -0.69
N HIS A 82 -14.55 4.50 -1.63
CA HIS A 82 -13.27 4.80 -2.25
C HIS A 82 -13.13 6.29 -2.62
N ASN A 83 -11.94 6.85 -2.45
CA ASN A 83 -11.67 8.29 -2.62
C ASN A 83 -11.85 8.80 -4.06
N SER A 84 -11.94 7.92 -5.05
CA SER A 84 -12.21 8.31 -6.44
C SER A 84 -13.67 8.65 -6.71
N PHE A 85 -14.58 8.26 -5.83
CA PHE A 85 -16.02 8.52 -5.98
C PHE A 85 -16.47 9.66 -5.05
N THR A 86 -17.48 10.41 -5.47
CA THR A 86 -18.11 11.45 -4.65
C THR A 86 -18.98 10.86 -3.56
N VAL A 87 -19.58 9.70 -3.84
CA VAL A 87 -20.50 8.95 -2.99
C VAL A 87 -20.02 7.51 -2.81
N ASP A 88 -20.47 6.86 -1.73
CA ASP A 88 -20.24 5.42 -1.56
C ASP A 88 -21.05 4.65 -2.62
N VAL A 89 -20.40 3.72 -3.33
CA VAL A 89 -20.94 3.05 -4.51
C VAL A 89 -21.66 1.75 -4.09
N PRO A 90 -22.95 1.54 -4.40
CA PRO A 90 -23.64 0.28 -4.11
C PRO A 90 -22.92 -0.92 -4.73
N ILE A 91 -22.73 -2.00 -3.96
CA ILE A 91 -21.90 -3.13 -4.38
C ILE A 91 -22.42 -3.82 -5.64
N VAL A 92 -23.75 -3.89 -5.81
CA VAL A 92 -24.39 -4.54 -6.96
C VAL A 92 -24.09 -3.80 -8.26
N ILE A 93 -24.06 -2.47 -8.22
CA ILE A 93 -23.69 -1.64 -9.38
C ILE A 93 -22.23 -1.92 -9.77
N LEU A 94 -21.36 -2.13 -8.78
CA LEU A 94 -19.96 -2.48 -9.03
C LEU A 94 -19.83 -3.85 -9.70
N PHE A 95 -20.57 -4.88 -9.26
CA PHE A 95 -20.61 -6.18 -9.92
C PHE A 95 -21.10 -6.09 -11.37
N LYS A 96 -22.16 -5.31 -11.62
CA LYS A 96 -22.66 -5.08 -12.99
C LYS A 96 -21.64 -4.35 -13.87
N ALA A 97 -20.93 -3.36 -13.34
CA ALA A 97 -19.85 -2.67 -14.06
C ALA A 97 -18.64 -3.58 -14.38
N MET A 98 -18.38 -4.58 -13.52
CA MET A 98 -17.38 -5.63 -13.75
C MET A 98 -17.80 -6.66 -14.82
N GLY A 99 -19.04 -6.60 -15.31
CA GLY A 99 -19.56 -7.48 -16.35
C GLY A 99 -20.47 -8.61 -15.85
N ILE A 100 -20.71 -8.71 -14.53
CA ILE A 100 -21.60 -9.71 -13.94
C ILE A 100 -23.00 -9.09 -13.85
N THR A 101 -23.81 -9.30 -14.88
CA THR A 101 -25.13 -8.68 -15.01
C THR A 101 -26.23 -9.48 -14.33
N ALA A 102 -26.13 -10.82 -14.34
CA ALA A 102 -27.14 -11.71 -13.80
C ALA A 102 -27.17 -11.65 -12.26
N ASP A 103 -28.30 -11.21 -11.69
CA ASP A 103 -28.43 -11.04 -10.24
C ASP A 103 -28.24 -12.35 -9.47
N LYS A 104 -28.65 -13.48 -10.06
CA LYS A 104 -28.40 -14.82 -9.51
C LYS A 104 -26.90 -15.14 -9.42
N GLU A 105 -26.11 -14.72 -10.40
CA GLU A 105 -24.67 -14.92 -10.40
C GLU A 105 -24.00 -14.06 -9.32
N ILE A 106 -24.42 -12.79 -9.17
CA ILE A 106 -23.97 -11.90 -8.08
C ILE A 106 -24.19 -12.54 -6.71
N LEU A 107 -25.39 -13.11 -6.48
CA LEU A 107 -25.71 -13.82 -5.24
C LEU A 107 -24.78 -15.03 -5.03
N GLN A 108 -24.51 -15.80 -6.08
CA GLN A 108 -23.62 -16.97 -6.04
C GLN A 108 -22.16 -16.61 -5.74
N TYR A 109 -21.66 -15.45 -6.17
CA TYR A 109 -20.32 -14.96 -5.80
C TYR A 109 -20.20 -14.64 -4.30
N VAL A 110 -21.30 -14.22 -3.65
CA VAL A 110 -21.31 -13.95 -2.20
C VAL A 110 -21.50 -15.23 -1.38
N GLY A 111 -22.36 -16.14 -1.84
CA GLY A 111 -22.62 -17.40 -1.14
C GLY A 111 -23.68 -18.25 -1.83
N ARG A 112 -23.93 -19.43 -1.30
CA ARG A 112 -24.99 -20.34 -1.80
C ARG A 112 -26.15 -20.48 -0.81
N GLU A 113 -25.98 -19.97 0.40
CA GLU A 113 -26.93 -20.09 1.49
C GLU A 113 -28.04 -19.05 1.38
N GLN A 114 -29.29 -19.50 1.54
CA GLN A 114 -30.46 -18.62 1.45
C GLN A 114 -30.46 -17.52 2.52
N SER A 115 -29.88 -17.78 3.71
CA SER A 115 -29.73 -16.78 4.77
C SER A 115 -28.84 -15.60 4.34
N ILE A 116 -27.78 -15.87 3.57
CA ILE A 116 -26.85 -14.87 3.06
C ILE A 116 -27.51 -14.09 1.92
N TRP A 117 -28.23 -14.78 1.03
CA TRP A 117 -28.95 -14.13 -0.05
C TRP A 117 -29.96 -13.11 0.46
N ALA A 118 -30.74 -13.46 1.49
CA ALA A 118 -31.71 -12.55 2.11
C ALA A 118 -31.10 -11.21 2.56
N LYS A 119 -29.84 -11.21 3.02
CA LYS A 119 -29.11 -10.00 3.43
C LYS A 119 -28.62 -9.15 2.25
N VAL A 120 -28.44 -9.75 1.07
CA VAL A 120 -27.99 -9.05 -0.14
C VAL A 120 -29.17 -8.47 -0.94
N VAL A 121 -30.38 -9.04 -0.82
CA VAL A 121 -31.59 -8.57 -1.51
C VAL A 121 -31.84 -7.05 -1.38
N PRO A 122 -31.70 -6.41 -0.21
CA PRO A 122 -31.88 -4.95 -0.10
C PRO A 122 -30.93 -4.15 -1.01
N SER A 123 -29.71 -4.64 -1.23
CA SER A 123 -28.74 -4.02 -2.13
C SER A 123 -29.09 -4.25 -3.61
N LEU A 124 -29.71 -5.39 -3.94
CA LEU A 124 -30.25 -5.66 -5.29
C LEU A 124 -31.43 -4.72 -5.59
N LYS A 125 -32.37 -4.57 -4.63
CA LYS A 125 -33.51 -3.67 -4.77
C LYS A 125 -33.07 -2.23 -5.05
N GLN A 126 -32.05 -1.74 -4.36
CA GLN A 126 -31.48 -0.42 -4.61
C GLN A 126 -30.98 -0.24 -6.05
N CYS A 127 -30.41 -1.29 -6.65
CA CYS A 127 -29.95 -1.25 -8.05
C CYS A 127 -31.12 -1.19 -9.04
N ILE A 128 -32.21 -1.92 -8.75
CA ILE A 128 -33.44 -1.91 -9.54
C ILE A 128 -34.13 -0.54 -9.45
N ASP A 129 -34.22 0.04 -8.25
CA ASP A 129 -34.79 1.37 -8.02
C ASP A 129 -33.99 2.46 -8.77
N ALA A 130 -32.67 2.26 -8.90
CA ALA A 130 -31.78 3.12 -9.68
C ALA A 130 -31.87 2.89 -11.21
N LYS A 131 -32.69 1.94 -11.68
CA LYS A 131 -32.88 1.55 -13.09
C LYS A 131 -31.58 1.10 -13.80
N ILE A 132 -30.69 0.42 -13.08
CA ILE A 132 -29.41 -0.06 -13.62
C ILE A 132 -29.51 -1.56 -13.89
N HIS A 133 -29.58 -1.93 -15.17
CA HIS A 133 -29.72 -3.33 -15.59
C HIS A 133 -28.51 -3.82 -16.39
N THR A 134 -27.95 -2.97 -17.25
CA THR A 134 -26.83 -3.35 -18.13
C THR A 134 -25.48 -2.90 -17.58
N VAL A 135 -24.40 -3.46 -18.15
CA VAL A 135 -23.03 -3.02 -17.87
C VAL A 135 -22.85 -1.53 -18.23
N GLN A 136 -23.48 -1.09 -19.32
CA GLN A 136 -23.38 0.29 -19.79
C GLN A 136 -24.04 1.27 -18.82
N ASP A 137 -25.24 0.93 -18.31
CA ASP A 137 -25.93 1.75 -17.32
C ASP A 137 -25.10 1.87 -16.04
N ALA A 138 -24.51 0.77 -15.59
CA ALA A 138 -23.64 0.75 -14.42
C ALA A 138 -22.40 1.63 -14.62
N CYS A 139 -21.74 1.52 -15.78
CA CYS A 139 -20.57 2.35 -16.11
C CYS A 139 -20.92 3.84 -16.20
N ARG A 140 -22.03 4.20 -16.85
CA ARG A 140 -22.50 5.61 -16.92
C ARG A 140 -22.84 6.16 -15.54
N TRP A 141 -23.50 5.36 -14.69
CA TRP A 141 -23.80 5.75 -13.32
C TRP A 141 -22.51 6.02 -12.54
N LEU A 142 -21.52 5.11 -12.62
CA LEU A 142 -20.22 5.29 -11.97
C LEU A 142 -19.50 6.54 -12.49
N GLN A 143 -19.52 6.77 -13.79
CA GLN A 143 -18.92 7.96 -14.41
C GLN A 143 -19.49 9.25 -13.85
N SER A 144 -20.82 9.33 -13.68
CA SER A 144 -21.49 10.50 -13.09
C SER A 144 -21.09 10.79 -11.64
N LYS A 145 -20.62 9.78 -10.92
CA LYS A 145 -20.22 9.84 -9.50
C LYS A 145 -18.72 9.88 -9.29
N LEU A 146 -17.92 9.99 -10.35
CA LEU A 146 -16.48 10.21 -10.21
C LEU A 146 -16.20 11.63 -9.69
N ARG A 147 -15.34 11.74 -8.68
CA ARG A 147 -14.67 13.01 -8.38
C ARG A 147 -13.76 13.27 -9.59
N GLN A 148 -13.99 14.35 -10.32
CA GLN A 148 -13.30 14.70 -11.60
C GLN A 148 -11.78 14.38 -11.62
N PRO A 149 -11.20 14.08 -12.80
CA PRO A 149 -10.28 12.95 -12.93
C PRO A 149 -8.81 13.30 -12.68
N ARG A 150 -8.12 12.47 -11.89
CA ARG A 150 -6.66 12.18 -12.10
C ARG A 150 -6.41 11.35 -13.37
N PHE A 151 -7.48 11.00 -14.07
CA PHE A 151 -7.52 10.10 -15.21
C PHE A 151 -8.22 10.79 -16.39
N ARG A 152 -7.82 12.03 -16.71
CA ARG A 152 -7.93 12.44 -18.10
C ARG A 152 -6.68 11.84 -18.75
N PRO A 153 -6.79 10.95 -19.75
CA PRO A 153 -5.69 10.85 -20.69
C PRO A 153 -5.38 12.28 -21.13
N SER A 154 -4.09 12.59 -21.28
CA SER A 154 -3.68 13.76 -22.05
C SER A 154 -4.64 13.91 -23.23
N ARG A 155 -5.19 15.10 -23.42
CA ARG A 155 -5.91 15.48 -24.64
C ARG A 155 -4.92 15.43 -25.80
N SER A 156 -4.46 14.23 -26.17
CA SER A 156 -3.54 13.98 -27.29
C SER A 156 -4.29 13.67 -28.57
N THR A 157 -5.63 13.74 -28.55
CA THR A 157 -6.46 13.72 -29.75
C THR A 157 -7.62 14.69 -29.52
N GLY A 158 -7.70 15.73 -30.35
CA GLY A 158 -8.72 16.78 -30.31
C GLY A 158 -10.13 16.31 -30.63
N LYS A 159 -10.68 15.40 -29.82
CA LYS A 159 -12.09 14.99 -29.89
C LYS A 159 -12.92 15.88 -28.97
N THR A 160 -13.94 16.52 -29.54
CA THR A 160 -15.00 17.23 -28.83
C THR A 160 -15.83 16.25 -27.99
N SER A 161 -16.54 16.74 -26.98
CA SER A 161 -17.39 15.93 -26.09
C SER A 161 -18.51 15.16 -26.81
N SER A 162 -18.77 15.47 -28.08
CA SER A 162 -19.73 14.81 -28.97
C SER A 162 -19.28 13.42 -29.45
N ASP A 163 -17.99 13.10 -29.40
CA ASP A 163 -17.42 11.91 -30.07
C ASP A 163 -17.09 10.76 -29.10
N ILE A 164 -17.52 10.88 -27.84
CA ILE A 164 -17.32 9.84 -26.83
C ILE A 164 -18.40 8.78 -27.02
N THR A 165 -18.01 7.61 -27.53
CA THR A 165 -18.95 6.50 -27.69
C THR A 165 -19.21 5.82 -26.35
N ASP A 166 -20.33 5.12 -26.22
CA ASP A 166 -20.64 4.33 -25.01
C ASP A 166 -19.60 3.24 -24.73
N ARG A 167 -18.92 2.77 -25.78
CA ARG A 167 -17.81 1.84 -25.66
C ARG A 167 -16.59 2.47 -24.99
N ASP A 168 -16.30 3.74 -25.31
CA ASP A 168 -15.20 4.46 -24.69
C ASP A 168 -15.45 4.65 -23.19
N VAL A 169 -16.68 5.03 -22.82
CA VAL A 169 -17.09 5.15 -21.41
C VAL A 169 -16.92 3.83 -20.66
N GLN A 170 -17.37 2.72 -21.26
CA GLN A 170 -17.24 1.41 -20.65
C GLN A 170 -15.77 1.03 -20.43
N VAL A 171 -14.92 1.22 -21.45
CA VAL A 171 -13.50 0.88 -21.39
C VAL A 171 -12.77 1.72 -20.34
N ASP A 172 -13.07 3.02 -20.26
CA ASP A 172 -12.43 3.92 -19.30
C ASP A 172 -12.80 3.58 -17.85
N ILE A 173 -14.08 3.29 -17.59
CA ILE A 173 -14.53 2.86 -16.26
C ILE A 173 -13.92 1.51 -15.89
N GLN A 174 -13.89 0.55 -16.81
CA GLN A 174 -13.29 -0.75 -16.53
C GLN A 174 -11.77 -0.63 -16.29
N ARG A 175 -11.04 0.20 -17.02
CA ARG A 175 -9.63 0.51 -16.74
C ARG A 175 -9.43 1.12 -15.36
N MET A 176 -10.30 2.06 -14.98
CA MET A 176 -10.29 2.64 -13.64
C MET A 176 -10.55 1.59 -12.55
N LEU A 177 -11.54 0.71 -12.74
CA LEU A 177 -11.82 -0.39 -11.81
C LEU A 177 -10.64 -1.36 -11.69
N ARG A 178 -9.93 -1.66 -12.80
CA ARG A 178 -8.69 -2.44 -12.78
C ARG A 178 -7.61 -1.79 -11.89
N ASP A 179 -7.47 -0.48 -11.94
CA ASP A 179 -6.39 0.23 -11.26
C ASP A 179 -6.73 0.63 -9.82
N ILE A 180 -7.99 0.46 -9.41
CA ILE A 180 -8.51 0.85 -8.10
C ILE A 180 -8.94 -0.35 -7.24
N VAL A 181 -9.75 -1.24 -7.79
CA VAL A 181 -10.41 -2.30 -6.99
C VAL A 181 -9.54 -3.54 -7.00
N ILE A 182 -9.09 -3.96 -5.81
CA ILE A 182 -8.39 -5.23 -5.56
C ILE A 182 -7.22 -5.42 -6.56
N THR A 183 -6.30 -4.46 -6.58
CA THR A 183 -5.25 -4.38 -7.62
C THR A 183 -4.19 -5.48 -7.55
N HIS A 184 -4.10 -6.17 -6.41
CA HIS A 184 -3.12 -7.23 -6.19
C HIS A 184 -3.48 -8.54 -6.89
N ILE A 185 -4.75 -8.74 -7.26
CA ILE A 185 -5.17 -9.91 -8.03
C ILE A 185 -4.93 -9.62 -9.51
N PRO A 186 -4.06 -10.40 -10.20
CA PRO A 186 -3.82 -10.21 -11.62
C PRO A 186 -5.10 -10.46 -12.42
N MET A 187 -5.23 -9.79 -13.56
CA MET A 187 -6.34 -10.00 -14.49
C MET A 187 -5.80 -10.16 -15.89
N GLU A 188 -6.28 -11.19 -16.58
CA GLU A 188 -6.03 -11.39 -18.00
C GLU A 188 -7.20 -10.83 -18.81
N ARG A 189 -6.90 -10.08 -19.89
CA ARG A 189 -7.89 -9.60 -20.86
C ARG A 189 -9.11 -8.87 -20.26
N MET A 190 -8.91 -8.11 -19.16
CA MET A 190 -9.99 -7.41 -18.44
C MET A 190 -11.09 -8.34 -17.89
N ASN A 191 -10.77 -9.60 -17.61
CA ASN A 191 -11.70 -10.51 -16.94
C ASN A 191 -11.75 -10.22 -15.43
N PHE A 192 -12.89 -9.73 -14.96
CA PHE A 192 -13.10 -9.37 -13.55
C PHE A 192 -13.58 -10.54 -12.67
N SER A 193 -13.84 -11.73 -13.23
CA SER A 193 -14.48 -12.84 -12.49
C SER A 193 -13.77 -13.21 -11.18
N VAL A 194 -12.44 -13.30 -11.19
CA VAL A 194 -11.65 -13.62 -9.98
C VAL A 194 -11.69 -12.49 -8.95
N ARG A 195 -11.65 -11.22 -9.41
CA ARG A 195 -11.77 -10.06 -8.52
C ARG A 195 -13.17 -9.93 -7.94
N ALA A 196 -14.19 -10.25 -8.73
CA ALA A 196 -15.58 -10.28 -8.29
C ALA A 196 -15.81 -11.39 -7.25
N LEU A 197 -15.19 -12.56 -7.41
CA LEU A 197 -15.20 -13.61 -6.39
C LEU A 197 -14.57 -13.13 -5.08
N PHE A 198 -13.41 -12.48 -5.14
CA PHE A 198 -12.77 -11.91 -3.95
C PHE A 198 -13.65 -10.83 -3.29
N LEU A 199 -14.28 -9.97 -4.09
CA LEU A 199 -15.22 -8.96 -3.63
C LEU A 199 -16.45 -9.60 -2.97
N GLY A 200 -16.98 -10.68 -3.56
CA GLY A 200 -18.08 -11.46 -2.99
C GLY A 200 -17.70 -12.08 -1.64
N GLN A 201 -16.47 -12.60 -1.52
CA GLN A 201 -15.93 -13.11 -0.27
C GLN A 201 -15.81 -12.01 0.82
N MET A 202 -15.41 -10.79 0.44
CA MET A 202 -15.40 -9.64 1.37
C MET A 202 -16.82 -9.31 1.89
N VAL A 203 -17.83 -9.30 1.01
CA VAL A 203 -19.24 -9.10 1.40
C VAL A 203 -19.71 -10.24 2.31
N ARG A 204 -19.35 -11.48 1.99
CA ARG A 204 -19.68 -12.65 2.81
C ARG A 204 -19.13 -12.51 4.23
N TYR A 205 -17.88 -12.11 4.39
CA TYR A 205 -17.29 -11.91 5.71
C TYR A 205 -18.01 -10.83 6.52
N LEU A 206 -18.45 -9.73 5.88
CA LEU A 206 -19.28 -8.73 6.55
C LEU A 206 -20.62 -9.30 7.04
N ILE A 207 -21.26 -10.14 6.23
CA ILE A 207 -22.52 -10.79 6.62
C ILE A 207 -22.30 -11.72 7.81
N LEU A 208 -21.24 -12.53 7.77
CA LEU A 208 -20.91 -13.44 8.87
C LEU A 208 -20.59 -12.68 10.18
N LEU A 209 -19.93 -11.53 10.08
CA LEU A 209 -19.67 -10.66 11.23
C LEU A 209 -20.97 -10.03 11.75
N ALA A 210 -21.84 -9.55 10.86
CA ALA A 210 -23.14 -8.98 11.24
C ALA A 210 -24.07 -10.01 11.90
N ASP A 211 -23.99 -11.27 11.49
CA ASP A 211 -24.72 -12.39 12.10
C ASP A 211 -24.03 -12.92 13.39
N GLY A 212 -22.86 -12.37 13.78
CA GLY A 212 -22.12 -12.79 14.97
C GLY A 212 -21.45 -14.16 14.88
N LYS A 213 -21.32 -14.73 13.67
CA LYS A 213 -20.70 -16.06 13.44
C LYS A 213 -19.18 -16.02 13.48
N ILE A 214 -18.60 -14.86 13.17
CA ILE A 214 -17.16 -14.62 13.27
C ILE A 214 -16.91 -13.41 14.17
N PRO A 215 -15.84 -13.42 14.98
CA PRO A 215 -15.43 -12.22 15.71
C PRO A 215 -14.81 -11.19 14.75
N PRO A 216 -14.77 -9.91 15.13
CA PRO A 216 -14.01 -8.91 14.39
C PRO A 216 -12.50 -9.23 14.44
N ASP A 217 -11.77 -8.89 13.38
CA ASP A 217 -10.33 -9.11 13.32
C ASP A 217 -9.59 -8.15 14.25
N ASP A 218 -8.64 -8.69 15.03
CA ASP A 218 -7.73 -7.88 15.83
C ASP A 218 -6.60 -7.30 14.95
N ARG A 219 -6.49 -5.98 14.94
CA ARG A 219 -5.46 -5.24 14.21
C ARG A 219 -4.09 -5.33 14.87
N ASP A 220 -4.05 -5.56 16.17
CA ASP A 220 -2.83 -5.64 16.95
C ASP A 220 -2.23 -7.05 16.97
N PHE A 221 -2.97 -8.05 16.47
CA PHE A 221 -2.45 -9.39 16.22
C PHE A 221 -1.25 -9.37 15.27
N TYR A 222 -0.10 -9.87 15.71
CA TYR A 222 1.16 -9.79 14.96
C TYR A 222 1.16 -10.58 13.65
N GLY A 223 0.30 -11.60 13.51
CA GLY A 223 0.12 -12.28 12.21
C GLY A 223 -0.48 -11.37 11.13
N ASN A 224 -1.22 -10.33 11.53
CA ASN A 224 -1.73 -9.28 10.66
C ASN A 224 -0.72 -8.14 10.44
N LYS A 225 0.48 -8.24 11.01
CA LYS A 225 1.56 -7.25 10.87
C LYS A 225 2.72 -7.81 10.04
N ARG A 226 3.51 -6.92 9.45
CA ARG A 226 4.70 -7.20 8.65
C ARG A 226 5.77 -6.19 9.01
N ILE A 227 7.01 -6.64 9.09
CA ILE A 227 8.17 -5.81 9.41
C ILE A 227 8.88 -5.48 8.11
N GLU A 228 8.88 -4.20 7.72
CA GLU A 228 9.69 -3.72 6.60
C GLU A 228 11.11 -3.43 7.10
N LEU A 229 12.09 -4.14 6.53
CA LEU A 229 13.51 -4.02 6.85
C LEU A 229 14.18 -2.91 6.03
N GLY A 230 15.40 -2.53 6.41
CA GLY A 230 16.18 -1.52 5.70
C GLY A 230 16.39 -1.82 4.22
N GLY A 231 16.63 -3.08 3.85
CA GLY A 231 16.77 -3.50 2.45
C GLY A 231 15.51 -3.26 1.61
N SER A 232 14.33 -3.59 2.15
CA SER A 232 13.05 -3.37 1.46
C SER A 232 12.77 -1.88 1.25
N LEU A 233 13.14 -1.04 2.22
CA LEU A 233 13.02 0.40 2.10
C LEU A 233 13.97 0.92 1.01
N LEU A 234 15.25 0.55 1.09
CA LEU A 234 16.26 0.98 0.11
C LEU A 234 15.90 0.56 -1.32
N ALA A 235 15.32 -0.62 -1.52
CA ALA A 235 14.83 -1.06 -2.82
C ALA A 235 13.77 -0.11 -3.40
N LEU A 236 12.79 0.31 -2.58
CA LEU A 236 11.76 1.27 -3.00
C LEU A 236 12.34 2.64 -3.33
N LEU A 237 13.30 3.11 -2.53
CA LEU A 237 13.97 4.39 -2.76
C LEU A 237 14.81 4.35 -4.04
N PHE A 238 15.60 3.30 -4.23
CA PHE A 238 16.42 3.12 -5.42
C PHE A 238 15.55 3.02 -6.68
N GLU A 239 14.44 2.26 -6.63
CA GLU A 239 13.52 2.15 -7.76
C GLU A 239 12.95 3.51 -8.19
N ASP A 240 12.54 4.35 -7.24
CA ASP A 240 12.00 5.68 -7.55
C ASP A 240 13.08 6.57 -8.16
N VAL A 241 14.25 6.65 -7.53
CA VAL A 241 15.38 7.47 -7.99
C VAL A 241 15.87 7.00 -9.37
N PHE A 242 15.94 5.69 -9.61
CA PHE A 242 16.35 5.13 -10.90
C PHE A 242 15.34 5.42 -12.01
N LYS A 243 14.04 5.39 -11.70
CA LYS A 243 13.00 5.76 -12.68
C LYS A 243 13.02 7.26 -12.96
N THR A 244 13.19 8.11 -11.96
CA THR A 244 13.40 9.55 -12.16
C THR A 244 14.65 9.82 -12.99
N PHE A 245 15.75 9.10 -12.75
CA PHE A 245 16.95 9.19 -13.58
C PHE A 245 16.66 8.86 -15.06
N ASN A 246 15.90 7.81 -15.34
CA ASN A 246 15.51 7.45 -16.70
C ASN A 246 14.57 8.50 -17.34
N GLU A 247 13.62 9.05 -16.59
CA GLU A 247 12.72 10.12 -17.05
C GLU A 247 13.50 11.40 -17.38
N ASP A 248 14.46 11.79 -16.52
CA ASP A 248 15.36 12.93 -16.72
C ASP A 248 16.25 12.74 -17.96
N LEU A 249 16.80 11.55 -18.14
CA LEU A 249 17.62 11.20 -19.30
C LEU A 249 16.78 11.28 -20.58
N TRP A 250 15.58 10.68 -20.58
CA TRP A 250 14.66 10.74 -21.71
C TRP A 250 14.26 12.17 -22.08
N LEU A 251 13.95 13.02 -21.08
CA LEU A 251 13.64 14.44 -21.30
C LEU A 251 14.83 15.20 -21.88
N THR A 252 16.04 14.89 -21.43
CA THR A 252 17.27 15.51 -21.94
C THR A 252 17.51 15.13 -23.39
N VAL A 253 17.39 13.84 -23.73
CA VAL A 253 17.54 13.34 -25.10
C VAL A 253 16.45 13.90 -26.03
N SER A 254 15.21 13.97 -25.57
CA SER A 254 14.08 14.45 -26.38
C SER A 254 14.17 15.95 -26.73
N LYS A 255 14.87 16.74 -25.90
CA LYS A 255 15.14 18.16 -26.17
C LYS A 255 16.31 18.39 -27.12
N LEU A 256 17.19 17.39 -27.28
CA LEU A 256 18.30 17.49 -28.22
C LEU A 256 17.74 17.32 -29.64
N ASP A 257 17.80 18.40 -30.42
CA ASP A 257 17.30 18.41 -31.78
C ASP A 257 18.13 17.46 -32.66
N THR A 258 17.57 16.28 -32.97
CA THR A 258 18.18 15.25 -33.81
C THR A 258 18.34 15.68 -35.27
N LYS A 259 17.80 16.83 -35.70
CA LYS A 259 17.82 17.26 -37.10
C LYS A 259 19.15 17.88 -37.58
N ARG A 260 20.10 18.19 -36.70
CA ARG A 260 21.34 18.93 -37.05
C ARG A 260 22.67 18.23 -36.79
N ARG A 261 22.68 16.95 -36.38
CA ARG A 261 23.93 16.25 -36.03
C ARG A 261 24.20 15.06 -36.95
N VAL A 262 25.34 15.12 -37.65
CA VAL A 262 25.93 14.02 -38.46
C VAL A 262 26.75 13.06 -37.59
N ALA A 263 27.14 13.49 -36.37
CA ALA A 263 27.94 12.69 -35.45
C ALA A 263 27.10 11.64 -34.69
N PRO A 264 27.67 10.47 -34.37
CA PRO A 264 27.00 9.45 -33.56
C PRO A 264 26.60 10.01 -32.18
N PHE A 265 25.36 9.72 -31.78
CA PHE A 265 24.83 10.18 -30.50
C PHE A 265 25.42 9.36 -29.35
N ASP A 266 26.15 10.03 -28.45
CA ASP A 266 26.75 9.44 -27.26
C ASP A 266 25.95 9.81 -26.02
N ILE A 267 25.24 8.83 -25.46
CA ILE A 267 24.36 9.01 -24.29
C ILE A 267 25.16 9.26 -23.00
N SER A 268 26.41 8.79 -22.93
CA SER A 268 27.23 8.83 -21.72
C SER A 268 27.49 10.26 -21.24
N ARG A 269 27.57 11.21 -22.18
CA ARG A 269 27.76 12.65 -21.92
C ARG A 269 26.57 13.32 -21.25
N HIS A 270 25.40 12.72 -21.33
CA HIS A 270 24.14 13.28 -20.82
C HIS A 270 23.68 12.60 -19.52
N ILE A 271 24.45 11.63 -19.02
CA ILE A 271 24.17 10.93 -17.76
C ILE A 271 24.60 11.79 -16.57
N LYS A 272 23.65 12.16 -15.72
CA LYS A 272 23.92 12.77 -14.41
C LYS A 272 24.32 11.70 -13.40
N THR A 273 25.61 11.39 -13.32
CA THR A 273 26.17 10.34 -12.43
C THR A 273 25.90 10.60 -10.94
N TRP A 274 25.76 11.86 -10.54
CA TRP A 274 25.58 12.27 -9.14
C TRP A 274 24.14 12.13 -8.63
N LEU A 275 23.13 12.06 -9.51
CA LEU A 275 21.71 12.11 -9.11
C LEU A 275 21.34 10.98 -8.14
N ILE A 276 21.77 9.76 -8.44
CA ILE A 276 21.47 8.59 -7.60
C ILE A 276 22.15 8.73 -6.23
N THR A 277 23.44 9.05 -6.25
CA THR A 277 24.26 9.20 -5.04
C THR A 277 23.71 10.29 -4.12
N GLU A 278 23.37 11.46 -4.65
CA GLU A 278 22.87 12.58 -3.86
C GLU A 278 21.51 12.26 -3.22
N GLN A 279 20.58 11.67 -3.97
CA GLN A 279 19.25 11.36 -3.45
C GLN A 279 19.29 10.28 -2.36
N LEU A 280 20.11 9.22 -2.56
CA LEU A 280 20.31 8.19 -1.54
C LEU A 280 20.95 8.77 -0.28
N ASN A 281 22.04 9.55 -0.43
CA ASN A 281 22.71 10.18 0.71
C ASN A 281 21.79 11.14 1.46
N ARG A 282 20.99 11.95 0.74
CA ARG A 282 20.03 12.87 1.33
C ARG A 282 18.93 12.15 2.11
N ALA A 283 18.35 11.08 1.56
CA ALA A 283 17.29 10.33 2.21
C ALA A 283 17.75 9.64 3.49
N ILE A 284 18.94 9.02 3.47
CA ILE A 284 19.49 8.32 4.64
C ILE A 284 20.02 9.32 5.68
N SER A 285 20.65 10.42 5.26
CA SER A 285 21.17 11.45 6.18
C SER A 285 20.06 12.19 6.93
N SER A 286 19.03 12.64 6.20
CA SER A 286 17.90 13.38 6.77
C SER A 286 16.87 12.49 7.48
N GLY A 287 16.81 11.20 7.14
CA GLY A 287 15.80 10.27 7.65
C GLY A 287 14.38 10.53 7.14
N ASN A 288 14.23 11.45 6.19
CA ASN A 288 12.97 11.81 5.57
C ASN A 288 12.83 11.13 4.20
N TRP A 289 11.93 10.15 4.13
CA TRP A 289 11.71 9.32 2.95
C TRP A 289 10.40 9.76 2.30
N ILE A 290 10.53 10.64 1.31
CA ILE A 290 9.41 11.22 0.56
C ILE A 290 9.44 10.64 -0.85
N ILE A 291 8.67 9.57 -1.07
CA ILE A 291 8.54 8.93 -2.37
C ILE A 291 7.15 9.22 -2.93
N LYS A 292 7.08 10.18 -3.86
CA LYS A 292 5.82 10.66 -4.44
C LYS A 292 5.09 9.56 -5.20
N ARG A 293 5.82 8.73 -5.96
CA ARG A 293 5.29 7.62 -6.76
C ARG A 293 4.46 6.64 -5.93
N PHE A 294 4.97 6.25 -4.77
CA PHE A 294 4.32 5.32 -3.85
C PHE A 294 3.43 6.01 -2.80
N ARG A 295 3.26 7.34 -2.88
CA ARG A 295 2.56 8.18 -1.88
C ARG A 295 3.05 7.89 -0.46
N MET A 296 4.35 7.69 -0.32
CA MET A 296 4.99 7.38 0.95
C MET A 296 5.67 8.64 1.46
N MET A 297 5.24 9.11 2.62
CA MET A 297 5.91 10.18 3.36
C MET A 297 6.19 9.64 4.75
N ARG A 298 7.44 9.25 4.99
CA ARG A 298 7.90 8.79 6.31
C ARG A 298 9.01 9.71 6.80
N GLN A 299 8.97 9.98 8.10
CA GLN A 299 9.98 10.77 8.79
C GLN A 299 10.59 9.93 9.90
N GLY A 300 11.86 10.17 10.22
CA GLY A 300 12.56 9.44 11.27
C GLY A 300 12.82 7.97 10.97
N VAL A 301 12.89 7.61 9.68
CA VAL A 301 13.22 6.24 9.24
C VAL A 301 14.66 5.88 9.60
N THR A 302 15.55 6.88 9.57
CA THR A 302 16.95 6.72 9.98
C THR A 302 17.24 7.49 11.25
N GLN A 303 18.11 6.93 12.09
CA GLN A 303 18.54 7.53 13.34
C GLN A 303 20.06 7.46 13.47
N LEU A 304 20.65 8.36 14.26
CA LEU A 304 22.06 8.28 14.60
C LEU A 304 22.30 7.06 15.49
N VAL A 305 23.33 6.26 15.18
CA VAL A 305 23.69 5.11 16.03
C VAL A 305 24.06 5.62 17.42
N SER A 306 23.56 4.94 18.46
CA SER A 306 23.88 5.30 19.84
C SER A 306 25.19 4.61 20.23
N ARG A 307 26.22 5.39 20.53
CA ARG A 307 27.55 4.90 20.98
C ARG A 307 27.77 5.06 22.48
N LEU A 308 26.70 5.14 23.27
CA LEU A 308 26.80 5.23 24.74
C LEU A 308 27.41 3.97 25.37
N SER A 309 27.05 2.80 24.85
CA SER A 309 27.59 1.51 25.27
C SER A 309 27.44 0.49 24.16
N TYR A 310 28.14 -0.64 24.28
CA TYR A 310 27.99 -1.76 23.36
C TYR A 310 26.53 -2.23 23.25
N VAL A 311 25.87 -2.39 24.40
CA VAL A 311 24.46 -2.81 24.49
C VAL A 311 23.52 -1.77 23.85
N ALA A 312 23.81 -0.48 24.02
CA ALA A 312 23.01 0.58 23.40
C ALA A 312 23.13 0.54 21.87
N ALA A 313 24.32 0.26 21.33
CA ALA A 313 24.51 0.11 19.89
C ALA A 313 23.75 -1.12 19.36
N LEU A 314 23.91 -2.27 20.02
CA LEU A 314 23.24 -3.52 19.65
C LEU A 314 21.70 -3.39 19.72
N GLY A 315 21.18 -2.84 20.82
CA GLY A 315 19.74 -2.61 21.01
C GLY A 315 19.16 -1.58 20.04
N HIS A 316 20.00 -0.74 19.41
CA HIS A 316 19.55 0.14 18.32
C HIS A 316 19.41 -0.62 17.00
N MET A 317 20.27 -1.62 16.73
CA MET A 317 20.20 -2.43 15.51
C MET A 317 18.98 -3.34 15.47
N THR A 318 18.53 -3.83 16.63
CA THR A 318 17.36 -4.71 16.76
C THR A 318 16.05 -3.97 17.01
N ARG A 319 16.08 -2.63 16.96
CA ARG A 319 14.92 -1.79 17.23
C ARG A 319 13.98 -1.72 16.04
N MET A 320 12.70 -1.85 16.33
CA MET A 320 11.60 -1.60 15.42
C MET A 320 10.68 -0.48 15.92
N THR A 321 10.06 0.22 14.98
CA THR A 321 9.12 1.31 15.26
C THR A 321 7.78 1.04 14.62
N SER A 322 6.72 1.25 15.39
CA SER A 322 5.34 1.20 14.89
C SER A 322 4.92 2.52 14.26
N GLN A 323 4.06 2.47 13.24
CA GLN A 323 3.65 3.63 12.42
C GLN A 323 2.59 4.54 13.07
N PHE A 324 2.32 4.38 14.36
CA PHE A 324 1.35 5.22 15.04
C PHE A 324 1.95 6.57 15.44
N GLU A 325 1.13 7.62 15.34
CA GLU A 325 1.48 8.94 15.86
C GLU A 325 1.67 8.87 17.37
N LYS A 326 2.84 9.29 17.84
CA LYS A 326 3.23 9.25 19.25
C LYS A 326 2.32 10.11 20.13
N THR A 327 1.76 11.18 19.57
CA THR A 327 0.88 12.13 20.27
C THR A 327 -0.48 11.53 20.63
N ARG A 328 -0.92 10.49 19.93
CA ARG A 328 -2.24 9.89 20.15
C ARG A 328 -2.17 8.89 21.31
N LYS A 329 -2.96 9.15 22.36
CA LYS A 329 -3.09 8.30 23.55
C LYS A 329 -4.05 7.13 23.30
N ILE A 330 -3.68 6.21 22.41
CA ILE A 330 -4.43 4.97 22.19
C ILE A 330 -3.72 3.83 22.93
N ALA A 331 -4.44 3.17 23.84
CA ALA A 331 -3.88 2.07 24.63
C ALA A 331 -3.65 0.78 23.82
N GLY A 332 -4.54 0.45 22.87
CA GLY A 332 -4.51 -0.80 22.08
C GLY A 332 -3.13 -1.15 21.50
N PRO A 333 -2.59 -0.36 20.56
CA PRO A 333 -1.31 -0.69 19.91
C PRO A 333 -0.08 -0.55 20.82
N ARG A 334 -0.24 0.09 21.98
CA ARG A 334 0.83 0.27 22.99
C ARG A 334 0.88 -0.88 23.99
N ALA A 335 -0.22 -1.60 24.17
CA ALA A 335 -0.26 -2.76 25.03
C ALA A 335 0.56 -3.92 24.43
N ILE A 336 1.12 -4.74 25.31
CA ILE A 336 1.78 -6.00 24.94
C ILE A 336 0.68 -6.96 24.49
N HIS A 337 0.75 -7.42 23.24
CA HIS A 337 -0.18 -8.39 22.71
C HIS A 337 0.41 -9.80 22.83
N SER A 338 -0.38 -10.79 23.28
CA SER A 338 0.07 -12.19 23.49
C SER A 338 0.70 -12.85 22.25
N SER A 339 0.15 -12.57 21.06
CA SER A 339 0.70 -13.00 19.76
C SER A 339 2.16 -12.60 19.45
N GLN A 340 2.75 -11.67 20.21
CA GLN A 340 4.14 -11.26 20.01
C GLN A 340 5.16 -12.16 20.73
N TRP A 341 4.69 -13.20 21.42
CA TRP A 341 5.51 -14.18 22.13
C TRP A 341 6.59 -14.77 21.23
N GLY A 342 7.84 -14.71 21.71
CA GLY A 342 9.00 -15.25 21.01
C GLY A 342 9.53 -14.37 19.87
N LEU A 343 8.81 -13.34 19.42
CA LEU A 343 9.22 -12.44 18.33
C LEU A 343 9.74 -11.09 18.85
N ILE A 344 9.11 -10.56 19.90
CA ILE A 344 9.39 -9.22 20.43
C ILE A 344 9.62 -9.31 21.92
N CYS A 345 10.61 -8.56 22.41
CA CYS A 345 10.90 -8.47 23.82
C CYS A 345 9.71 -7.85 24.58
N PRO A 346 9.20 -8.50 25.65
CA PRO A 346 8.08 -7.96 26.43
C PRO A 346 8.48 -6.73 27.28
N SER A 347 9.77 -6.54 27.56
CA SER A 347 10.26 -5.51 28.50
C SER A 347 11.01 -4.36 27.81
N ASP A 348 11.60 -4.60 26.64
CA ASP A 348 12.47 -3.63 25.96
C ASP A 348 11.65 -2.66 25.10
N THR A 349 11.06 -1.68 25.79
CA THR A 349 10.37 -0.52 25.24
C THR A 349 10.84 0.73 25.99
N PRO A 350 11.05 1.88 25.32
CA PRO A 350 11.36 3.11 26.01
C PRO A 350 10.18 3.56 26.89
N GLU A 351 10.48 4.24 28.00
CA GLU A 351 9.48 4.92 28.81
C GLU A 351 9.03 6.25 28.15
N GLY A 352 7.85 6.74 28.50
CA GLY A 352 7.32 8.02 28.02
C GLY A 352 6.46 7.91 26.75
N GLU A 353 6.52 8.92 25.88
CA GLU A 353 5.61 9.04 24.71
C GLU A 353 5.78 7.88 23.70
N ALA A 354 6.96 7.27 23.63
CA ALA A 354 7.26 6.16 22.73
C ALA A 354 6.96 4.77 23.34
N CYS A 355 6.44 4.72 24.57
CA CYS A 355 6.12 3.46 25.25
C CYS A 355 5.11 2.63 24.44
N GLY A 356 5.48 1.37 24.16
CA GLY A 356 4.72 0.44 23.35
C GLY A 356 4.79 0.68 21.85
N LEU A 357 5.50 1.72 21.38
CA LEU A 357 5.65 2.04 19.94
C LEU A 357 7.07 1.80 19.43
N GLY A 358 8.08 2.02 20.29
CA GLY A 358 9.43 1.52 20.09
C GLY A 358 9.54 0.15 20.73
N LYS A 359 9.89 -0.87 19.96
CA LYS A 359 9.98 -2.25 20.42
C LYS A 359 11.27 -2.87 19.91
N ASN A 360 11.78 -3.86 20.61
CA ASN A 360 12.97 -4.58 20.19
C ASN A 360 12.66 -6.05 19.90
N VAL A 361 13.30 -6.58 18.85
CA VAL A 361 13.17 -7.98 18.45
C VAL A 361 13.85 -8.90 19.47
N SER A 362 13.28 -10.08 19.72
CA SER A 362 13.86 -11.09 20.60
C SER A 362 15.06 -11.81 19.96
N LEU A 363 15.82 -12.55 20.77
CA LEU A 363 17.06 -13.22 20.32
C LEU A 363 16.85 -14.33 19.26
N MET A 364 15.70 -15.02 19.27
CA MET A 364 15.42 -16.17 18.39
C MET A 364 14.27 -15.88 17.40
N CYS A 365 14.23 -14.67 16.84
CA CYS A 365 13.23 -14.25 15.87
C CYS A 365 13.65 -14.54 14.42
#